data_AF-A0A2N1CNL0-F1
#
_entry.id   AF-A0A2N1CNL0-F1
#
_cell.length_a   1.000
_cell.length_b   1.000
_cell.length_c   1.000
_cell.angle_alpha   90.00
_cell.angle_beta   90.00
_cell.angle_gamma   90.00
#
_symmetry.space_group_name_H-M   'P 1'
#
loop_
_entity.id
_entity.type
_entity.pdbx_description
1 polymer ?
#
loop_
_entity_poly.entity_id
_entity_poly.type
_entity_poly.pdbx_seq_one_letter_code
_entity_poly.pdbx_strand_id
1 'polypeptide(L)'
;MSRTDPQFNLRIPAELRDKISRAAERNKRSATAEIISRLEQSFERDIARFIHTGVSPNTTLDEIEEVKLGLSIAMEQLAQIQRAQANQKHNGDD
;
A
#
# COMPACT_ATOMS: atom_id res chain seq x y z
N MET A 1 28.90 11.69 5.52
CA MET A 1 27.61 12.41 5.38
C MET A 1 26.74 12.02 6.55
N SER A 2 26.49 12.95 7.47
CA SER A 2 25.68 12.75 8.66
C SER A 2 24.23 12.49 8.25
N ARG A 3 23.63 11.39 8.73
CA ARG A 3 22.19 11.16 8.61
C ARG A 3 21.46 12.35 9.25
N THR A 4 20.66 13.05 8.46
CA THR A 4 19.83 14.20 8.85
C THR A 4 18.49 13.80 9.44
N ASP A 5 18.25 12.50 9.64
CA ASP A 5 16.98 11.99 10.14
C ASP A 5 16.75 12.41 11.61
N PRO A 6 15.58 13.00 11.93
CA PRO A 6 15.25 13.38 13.30
C PRO A 6 15.14 12.13 14.19
N GLN A 7 15.87 12.13 15.31
CA GLN A 7 15.81 11.06 16.30
C GLN A 7 14.74 11.35 17.36
N PHE A 8 13.76 10.46 17.48
CA PHE A 8 12.74 10.54 18.50
C PHE A 8 13.10 9.69 19.71
N ASN A 9 13.11 10.30 20.90
CA ASN A 9 13.23 9.54 22.14
C ASN A 9 11.85 9.07 22.60
N LEU A 10 11.46 7.86 22.22
CA LEU A 10 10.15 7.29 22.50
C LEU A 10 10.07 6.73 23.92
N ARG A 11 9.13 7.25 24.72
CA ARG A 11 8.75 6.63 26.00
C ARG A 11 7.66 5.60 25.73
N ILE A 12 8.03 4.33 25.78
CA ILE A 12 7.10 3.21 25.57
C ILE A 12 7.02 2.31 26.81
N PRO A 13 5.86 1.73 27.13
CA PRO A 13 5.72 0.74 28.19
C PRO A 13 6.63 -0.49 27.94
N ALA A 14 7.12 -1.11 29.01
CA ALA A 14 7.99 -2.28 28.93
C ALA A 14 7.35 -3.44 28.12
N GLU A 15 6.06 -3.69 28.34
CA GLU A 15 5.33 -4.73 27.61
C GLU A 15 5.31 -4.49 26.09
N LEU A 16 5.17 -3.22 25.68
CA LEU A 16 5.16 -2.86 24.27
C LEU A 16 6.55 -3.02 23.66
N ARG A 17 7.59 -2.65 24.39
CA ARG A 17 8.98 -2.87 23.98
C ARG A 17 9.24 -4.36 23.74
N ASP A 18 8.83 -5.23 24.65
CA ASP A 18 9.04 -6.68 24.51
C ASP A 18 8.26 -7.27 23.33
N LYS A 19 7.06 -6.75 23.04
CA LYS A 19 6.29 -7.13 21.85
C LYS A 19 7.02 -6.74 20.57
N ILE A 20 7.60 -5.54 20.52
CA ILE A 20 8.38 -5.05 19.39
C ILE A 20 9.64 -5.90 19.19
N SER A 21 10.41 -6.16 20.26
CA SER A 21 11.63 -6.98 20.18
C SER A 21 11.34 -8.37 19.61
N ARG A 22 10.32 -9.06 20.13
CA ARG A 22 9.90 -10.38 19.62
C ARG A 22 9.44 -10.33 18.16
N ALA A 23 8.74 -9.27 17.76
CA ALA A 23 8.35 -9.10 16.37
C ALA A 23 9.56 -8.85 15.45
N ALA A 24 10.52 -8.03 15.90
CA ALA A 24 11.74 -7.73 15.18
C ALA A 24 12.60 -9.00 14.95
N GLU A 25 12.73 -9.85 15.96
CA GLU A 25 13.41 -11.16 15.85
C GLU A 25 12.75 -12.05 14.81
N ARG A 26 11.42 -12.21 14.86
CA ARG A 26 10.67 -13.00 13.88
C ARG A 26 10.83 -12.47 12.45
N ASN A 27 10.87 -11.15 12.31
CA ASN A 27 11.02 -10.46 11.03
C ASN A 27 12.49 -10.25 10.62
N LYS A 28 13.45 -10.82 11.37
CA LYS A 28 14.90 -10.75 11.12
C LYS A 28 15.42 -9.32 10.91
N ARG A 29 14.96 -8.38 11.73
CA ARG A 29 15.36 -6.97 11.66
C ARG A 29 15.61 -6.36 13.04
N SER A 30 16.20 -5.17 13.07
CA SER A 30 16.38 -4.45 14.34
C SER A 30 15.05 -3.96 14.91
N ALA A 31 14.98 -3.75 16.22
CA ALA A 31 13.79 -3.21 16.87
C ALA A 31 13.38 -1.84 16.30
N THR A 32 14.36 -0.99 15.98
CA THR A 32 14.10 0.30 15.32
C THR A 32 13.52 0.12 13.92
N ALA A 33 14.05 -0.81 13.12
CA ALA A 33 13.48 -1.12 11.80
C ALA A 33 12.07 -1.70 11.90
N GLU A 34 11.78 -2.48 12.95
CA GLU A 34 10.43 -2.96 13.25
C GLU A 34 9.46 -1.83 13.58
N ILE A 35 9.90 -0.87 14.39
CA ILE A 35 9.09 0.31 14.73
C ILE A 35 8.80 1.13 13.48
N ILE A 36 9.82 1.49 12.70
CA ILE A 36 9.68 2.31 11.49
C ILE A 36 8.68 1.65 10.54
N SER A 37 8.86 0.39 10.23
CA SER A 37 7.98 -0.31 9.30
C SER A 37 6.55 -0.47 9.80
N ARG A 38 6.34 -0.64 11.12
CA ARG A 38 4.98 -0.63 11.68
C ARG A 38 4.32 0.74 11.55
N LEU A 39 5.09 1.81 11.71
CA LEU A 39 4.61 3.17 11.51
C LEU A 39 4.29 3.41 10.03
N GLU A 40 5.18 3.06 9.10
CA GLU A 40 4.93 3.14 7.65
C GLU A 40 3.66 2.37 7.25
N GLN A 41 3.53 1.12 7.71
CA GLN A 41 2.33 0.31 7.46
C GLN A 41 1.05 0.91 8.06
N SER A 42 1.15 1.74 9.10
CA SER A 42 -0.04 2.41 9.65
C SER A 42 -0.57 3.48 8.70
N PHE A 43 0.32 4.19 8.00
CA PHE A 43 -0.05 5.18 6.97
C PHE A 43 -0.49 4.51 5.65
N GLU A 44 0.15 3.40 5.25
CA GLU A 44 -0.26 2.64 4.05
C GLU A 44 -1.65 2.01 4.21
N ARG A 45 -2.00 1.55 5.42
CA ARG A 45 -3.35 1.02 5.70
C ARG A 45 -4.42 2.10 5.64
N ASP A 46 -4.07 3.35 5.89
CA ASP A 46 -4.99 4.46 5.67
C ASP A 46 -5.22 4.66 4.17
N ILE A 47 -4.19 4.52 3.31
CA ILE A 47 -4.35 4.55 1.83
C ILE A 47 -5.20 3.36 1.33
N ALA A 48 -4.93 2.15 1.80
CA ALA A 48 -5.73 0.98 1.44
C ALA A 48 -7.19 1.10 1.93
N ARG A 49 -7.41 1.73 3.09
CA ARG A 49 -8.75 2.10 3.56
C ARG A 49 -9.39 3.12 2.64
N PHE A 50 -8.69 4.15 2.17
CA PHE A 50 -9.20 5.12 1.17
C PHE A 50 -9.69 4.46 -0.12
N ILE A 51 -8.94 3.48 -0.65
CA ILE A 51 -9.35 2.72 -1.84
C ILE A 51 -10.65 1.93 -1.56
N HIS A 52 -10.89 1.51 -0.30
CA HIS A 52 -12.07 0.73 0.09
C HIS A 52 -13.25 1.57 0.64
N THR A 53 -13.02 2.81 1.10
CA THR A 53 -14.04 3.66 1.75
C THR A 53 -14.30 5.00 1.05
N GLY A 54 -13.70 5.25 -0.12
CA GLY A 54 -13.89 6.47 -0.87
C GLY A 54 -12.84 7.54 -0.54
N VAL A 55 -12.54 8.34 -1.57
CA VAL A 55 -11.64 9.51 -1.55
C VAL A 55 -11.95 10.39 -0.34
N SER A 56 -10.94 10.69 0.49
CA SER A 56 -11.11 11.61 1.63
C SER A 56 -11.17 13.06 1.14
N PRO A 57 -11.85 13.96 1.89
CA PRO A 57 -11.87 15.38 1.59
C PRO A 57 -10.51 16.06 1.47
N ASN A 58 -9.43 15.46 2.00
CA ASN A 58 -8.08 16.01 1.97
C ASN A 58 -7.14 15.35 0.93
N THR A 59 -7.65 14.50 0.04
CA THR A 59 -6.82 13.96 -1.05
C THR A 59 -6.40 15.12 -1.98
N THR A 60 -5.12 15.18 -2.31
CA THR A 60 -4.59 16.16 -3.24
C THR A 60 -4.99 15.82 -4.68
N LEU A 61 -4.99 16.82 -5.57
CA LEU A 61 -5.28 16.61 -7.00
C LEU A 61 -4.29 15.63 -7.65
N ASP A 62 -3.02 15.70 -7.28
CA ASP A 62 -1.96 14.82 -7.82
C ASP A 62 -2.23 13.35 -7.49
N GLU A 63 -2.65 13.06 -6.25
CA GLU A 63 -3.02 11.71 -5.82
C GLU A 63 -4.27 11.19 -6.55
N ILE A 64 -5.23 12.06 -6.86
CA ILE A 64 -6.43 11.70 -7.63
C ILE A 64 -6.08 11.42 -9.10
N GLU A 65 -5.19 12.21 -9.69
CA GLU A 65 -4.75 12.04 -11.08
C GLU A 65 -4.01 10.73 -11.29
N GLU A 66 -3.15 10.33 -10.36
CA GLU A 66 -2.43 9.06 -10.41
C GLU A 66 -3.40 7.87 -10.39
N VAL A 67 -4.38 7.89 -9.49
CA VAL A 67 -5.42 6.86 -9.40
C VAL A 67 -6.27 6.81 -10.69
N LYS A 68 -6.64 7.98 -11.23
CA LYS A 68 -7.43 8.08 -12.48
C LYS A 68 -6.69 7.51 -13.68
N LEU A 69 -5.38 7.76 -13.78
CA LEU A 69 -4.55 7.20 -14.82
C LEU A 69 -4.50 5.67 -14.71
N GLY A 70 -4.23 5.14 -13.51
CA GLY A 70 -4.20 3.70 -13.27
C GLY A 70 -5.54 3.01 -13.60
N LEU A 71 -6.66 3.64 -13.23
CA LEU A 71 -8.00 3.12 -13.54
C LEU A 71 -8.27 3.11 -15.05
N SER A 72 -7.88 4.16 -15.77
CA SER A 72 -8.10 4.26 -17.22
C SER A 72 -7.36 3.15 -17.96
N ILE A 73 -6.11 2.88 -17.56
CA ILE A 73 -5.31 1.80 -18.11
C ILE A 73 -5.94 0.43 -17.82
N ALA A 74 -6.37 0.19 -16.58
CA ALA A 74 -7.00 -1.06 -16.19
C ALA A 74 -8.32 -1.33 -16.94
N MET A 75 -9.13 -0.28 -17.15
CA MET A 75 -10.37 -0.38 -17.92
C MET A 75 -10.12 -0.71 -19.40
N GLU A 76 -9.10 -0.10 -20.01
CA GLU A 76 -8.73 -0.41 -21.40
C GLU A 76 -8.24 -1.86 -21.53
N GLN A 77 -7.39 -2.32 -20.61
CA GLN A 77 -6.94 -3.71 -20.60
C GLN A 77 -8.09 -4.69 -20.45
N LEU A 78 -9.04 -4.40 -19.56
CA LEU A 78 -10.23 -5.22 -19.39
C LEU A 78 -11.07 -5.29 -20.69
N ALA A 79 -11.26 -4.16 -21.36
CA ALA A 79 -11.98 -4.09 -22.63
C ALA A 79 -11.27 -4.92 -23.72
N GLN A 80 -9.93 -4.88 -23.78
CA GLN A 80 -9.15 -5.69 -24.72
C GLN A 80 -9.27 -7.19 -24.45
N ILE A 81 -9.20 -7.60 -23.17
CA ILE A 81 -9.39 -9.00 -22.77
C ILE A 81 -10.78 -9.49 -23.16
N GLN A 82 -11.83 -8.68 -22.94
CA GLN A 82 -13.19 -9.03 -23.32
C GLN A 82 -13.35 -9.19 -24.83
N ARG A 83 -12.77 -8.28 -25.64
CA ARG A 83 -12.76 -8.40 -27.10
C ARG A 83 -12.04 -9.66 -27.57
N ALA A 84 -10.89 -9.98 -26.97
CA ALA A 84 -10.15 -11.19 -27.28
C ALA A 84 -10.96 -12.47 -26.95
N GLN A 85 -11.65 -12.49 -25.81
CA GLN A 85 -12.51 -13.60 -25.40
C GLN A 85 -13.76 -13.74 -26.29
N ALA A 86 -14.37 -12.63 -26.73
CA ALA A 86 -15.52 -12.65 -27.63
C ALA A 86 -15.16 -13.25 -29.00
N ASN A 87 -14.00 -12.87 -29.55
CA ASN A 87 -13.52 -13.39 -30.83
C ASN A 87 -13.14 -14.89 -30.76
N GLN A 88 -12.65 -15.38 -29.60
CA GLN A 88 -12.37 -16.80 -29.40
C GLN A 88 -13.62 -17.68 -29.34
N LYS A 89 -14.75 -17.14 -28.86
CA LYS A 89 -16.01 -17.90 -28.80
C LYS A 89 -16.70 -18.08 -30.15
N HIS A 90 -16.44 -17.21 -31.13
CA HIS A 90 -17.07 -17.30 -32.45
C HIS A 90 -16.39 -18.31 -33.40
N ASN A 91 -15.10 -18.59 -33.19
CA ASN A 91 -14.31 -19.50 -34.05
C ASN A 91 -14.41 -21.00 -33.66
N GLY A 92 -15.27 -21.36 -32.71
CA GLY A 92 -15.42 -22.75 -32.23
C GLY A 92 -16.77 -23.41 -32.51
N ASP A 93 -17.67 -22.74 -33.22
CA ASP A 93 -19.04 -23.21 -33.53
C ASP A 93 -19.29 -23.47 -35.04
N ASP A 94 -18.23 -23.44 -35.87
CA ASP A 94 -18.21 -23.96 -37.25
C ASP A 94 -17.36 -25.25 -37.31
#